data_AF-D2Y9X2-F1
#
_entry.id   AF-D2Y9X2-F1
#
_cell.length_a   1.000
_cell.length_b   1.000
_cell.length_c   1.000
_cell.angle_alpha   90.00
_cell.angle_beta   90.00
_cell.angle_gamma   90.00
#
_symmetry.space_group_name_H-M   'P 1'
#
loop_
_entity.id
_entity.type
_entity.pdbx_description
1 polymer ?
#
loop_
_entity_poly.entity_id
_entity_poly.type
_entity_poly.pdbx_seq_one_letter_code
_entity_poly.pdbx_strand_id
1 'polypeptide(L)'
;MWKCQKMNGVQFLKNLMRLHPLPVVMISTLTQHGAEATLAALELGAVDYFPKPSSDNPAEMLSYKALVNEKIKVAAQANVGAQSAAPSHNISGQVASDYQLIAIGSSTGGTEAVKQVLSALPAGLPPIVMTQHISALFTPSLAKRLNDSSAVHVQEVTQQITPLEMGCAYLAPGDQHIVIVKRSGKLYAELDDRPAVNRHKPSVDVMFDSIAQSVGNKALGILLTGMGQDGAKGMLAMHQQGAVTAAQDEQSSVVWGMPRVAIELGAASAVKPLGLMAPWIVEQLQKRPKSLQ
;
A
#
# COMPACT_ATOMS: atom_id res chain seq x y z
N MET A 1 5.66 -1.46 27.72
CA MET A 1 6.99 -1.50 27.07
C MET A 1 7.77 -2.60 27.77
N TRP A 2 7.86 -3.80 27.19
CA TRP A 2 8.65 -4.88 27.80
C TRP A 2 10.14 -4.58 27.57
N LYS A 3 10.81 -4.08 28.62
CA LYS A 3 12.25 -3.79 28.60
C LYS A 3 12.97 -4.94 29.33
N CYS A 4 13.13 -6.07 28.64
CA CYS A 4 13.88 -7.20 29.18
C CYS A 4 15.39 -6.90 29.02
N GLN A 5 16.18 -7.00 30.10
CA GLN A 5 17.58 -6.55 30.16
C GLN A 5 18.56 -7.22 29.16
N LYS A 6 18.13 -8.19 28.35
CA LYS A 6 18.97 -8.92 27.38
C LYS A 6 18.44 -8.96 25.94
N MET A 7 17.23 -8.44 25.66
CA MET A 7 16.60 -8.56 24.33
C MET A 7 15.67 -7.36 24.06
N ASN A 8 15.79 -6.75 22.88
CA ASN A 8 14.91 -5.64 22.48
C ASN A 8 13.54 -6.15 21.96
N GLY A 9 12.53 -5.28 21.91
CA GLY A 9 11.16 -5.68 21.54
C GLY A 9 11.03 -6.26 20.12
N VAL A 10 11.88 -5.82 19.19
CA VAL A 10 11.92 -6.31 17.80
C VAL A 10 12.50 -7.72 17.74
N GLN A 11 13.56 -8.01 18.50
CA GLN A 11 14.13 -9.35 18.65
C GLN A 11 13.14 -10.32 19.32
N PHE A 12 12.41 -9.85 20.32
CA PHE A 12 11.34 -10.63 20.93
C PHE A 12 10.26 -10.97 19.90
N LEU A 13 9.79 -9.99 19.13
CA LEU A 13 8.81 -10.20 18.07
C LEU A 13 9.31 -11.21 17.03
N LYS A 14 10.55 -11.10 16.58
CA LYS A 14 11.16 -12.06 15.65
C LYS A 14 11.09 -13.49 16.18
N ASN A 15 11.39 -13.69 17.47
CA ASN A 15 11.33 -15.02 18.09
C ASN A 15 9.89 -15.49 18.27
N LEU A 16 8.99 -14.58 18.66
CA LEU A 16 7.56 -14.87 18.80
C LEU A 16 6.97 -15.33 17.48
N MET A 17 7.10 -14.53 16.41
CA MET A 17 6.53 -14.85 15.10
C MET A 17 7.11 -16.13 14.49
N ARG A 18 8.37 -16.47 14.81
CA ARG A 18 9.01 -17.71 14.34
C ARG A 18 8.51 -18.97 15.07
N LEU A 19 8.29 -18.89 16.38
CA LEU A 19 7.98 -20.06 17.22
C LEU A 19 6.47 -20.23 17.44
N HIS A 20 5.77 -19.12 17.67
CA HIS A 20 4.35 -19.04 17.97
C HIS A 20 3.75 -17.78 17.32
N PRO A 21 3.50 -17.79 15.99
CA PRO A 21 2.87 -16.67 15.30
C PRO A 21 1.54 -16.31 15.96
N LEU A 22 1.41 -15.05 16.38
CA LEU A 22 0.22 -14.49 17.00
C LEU A 22 0.03 -13.07 16.49
N PRO A 23 -1.21 -12.54 16.42
CA PRO A 23 -1.41 -11.17 16.01
C PRO A 23 -0.76 -10.19 16.99
N VAL A 24 0.18 -9.39 16.50
CA VAL A 24 0.88 -8.36 17.28
C VAL A 24 0.59 -6.98 16.70
N VAL A 25 0.21 -6.03 17.56
CA VAL A 25 0.12 -4.61 17.24
C VAL A 25 1.19 -3.85 18.00
N MET A 26 2.00 -3.08 17.30
CA MET A 26 3.10 -2.31 17.88
C MET A 26 2.62 -0.99 18.47
N ILE A 27 3.17 -0.60 19.62
CA ILE A 27 2.94 0.72 20.22
C ILE A 27 4.23 1.53 20.08
N SER A 28 4.20 2.55 19.23
CA SER A 28 5.41 3.27 18.85
C SER A 28 5.39 4.75 19.25
N THR A 29 6.57 5.31 19.52
CA THR A 29 6.73 6.76 19.64
C THR A 29 6.85 7.39 18.26
N LEU A 30 6.30 8.59 18.10
CA LEU A 30 6.43 9.41 16.88
C LEU A 30 7.83 10.03 16.79
N THR A 31 8.86 9.18 16.68
CA THR A 31 10.26 9.57 16.52
C THR A 31 10.86 8.80 15.35
N GLN A 32 11.93 9.31 14.75
CA GLN A 32 12.60 8.64 13.63
C GLN A 32 13.12 7.24 14.02
N HIS A 33 13.72 7.10 15.21
CA HIS A 33 14.14 5.78 15.72
C HIS A 33 12.93 4.85 15.99
N GLY A 34 11.80 5.41 16.44
CA GLY A 34 10.55 4.68 16.57
C GLY A 34 10.01 4.21 15.22
N ALA A 35 10.15 5.03 14.16
CA ALA A 35 9.74 4.69 12.81
C ALA A 35 10.48 3.47 12.26
N GLU A 36 11.81 3.45 12.38
CA GLU A 36 12.62 2.31 11.92
C GLU A 36 12.28 1.02 12.66
N ALA A 37 12.13 1.09 13.99
CA ALA A 37 11.78 -0.07 14.80
C ALA A 37 10.37 -0.61 14.48
N THR A 38 9.43 0.27 14.13
CA THR A 38 8.06 -0.10 13.78
C THR A 38 8.00 -0.77 12.43
N LEU A 39 8.65 -0.19 11.41
CA LEU A 39 8.71 -0.80 10.09
C LEU A 39 9.43 -2.16 10.14
N ALA A 40 10.50 -2.28 10.93
CA ALA A 40 11.18 -3.57 11.15
C ALA A 40 10.26 -4.59 11.84
N ALA A 41 9.41 -4.14 12.76
CA ALA A 41 8.43 -5.00 13.38
C ALA A 41 7.33 -5.45 12.41
N LEU A 42 6.85 -4.58 11.52
CA LEU A 42 5.90 -4.95 10.46
C LEU A 42 6.49 -5.99 9.51
N GLU A 43 7.74 -5.83 9.09
CA GLU A 43 8.47 -6.82 8.28
C GLU A 43 8.66 -8.18 8.98
N LEU A 44 8.77 -8.17 10.31
CA LEU A 44 8.86 -9.38 11.11
C LEU A 44 7.49 -10.02 11.40
N GLY A 45 6.41 -9.42 10.91
CA GLY A 45 5.06 -9.96 10.97
C GLY A 45 4.14 -9.32 12.01
N ALA A 46 4.49 -8.15 12.56
CA ALA A 46 3.48 -7.35 13.23
C ALA A 46 2.35 -6.99 12.25
N VAL A 47 1.11 -7.05 12.73
CA VAL A 47 -0.08 -6.79 11.91
C VAL A 47 -0.21 -5.29 11.61
N ASP A 48 0.00 -4.46 12.63
CA ASP A 48 -0.18 -3.02 12.54
C ASP A 48 0.58 -2.31 13.69
N TYR A 49 0.44 -0.99 13.76
CA TYR A 49 0.90 -0.19 14.87
C TYR A 49 -0.08 0.94 15.21
N PHE A 50 0.13 1.56 16.37
CA PHE A 50 -0.45 2.85 16.72
C PHE A 50 0.55 3.69 17.53
N PRO A 51 0.48 5.04 17.43
CA PRO A 51 1.36 5.92 18.17
C PRO A 51 1.07 5.86 19.69
N LYS A 52 2.01 6.25 20.52
CA LYS A 52 1.74 6.57 21.93
C LYS A 52 1.01 7.90 22.01
N PRO A 53 0.07 8.08 22.95
CA PRO A 53 -0.56 9.37 23.15
C PRO A 53 0.50 10.37 23.61
N SER A 54 0.49 11.56 23.01
CA SER A 54 1.44 12.63 23.29
C SER A 54 0.94 13.61 24.35
N SER A 55 -0.38 13.60 24.64
CA SER A 55 -1.05 14.53 25.53
C SER A 55 -2.07 13.79 26.43
N ASP A 56 -2.33 14.36 27.60
CA ASP A 56 -3.38 13.90 28.52
C ASP A 56 -4.72 14.60 28.26
N ASN A 57 -4.92 15.18 27.07
CA ASN A 57 -6.17 15.86 26.71
C ASN A 57 -7.33 14.83 26.63
N PRO A 58 -8.44 15.00 27.38
CA PRO A 58 -9.55 14.06 27.38
C PRO A 58 -10.16 13.76 26.00
N ALA A 59 -10.27 14.77 25.12
CA ALA A 59 -10.84 14.59 23.78
C ALA A 59 -9.92 13.77 22.85
N GLU A 60 -8.61 14.02 22.94
CA GLU A 60 -7.60 13.24 22.23
C GLU A 60 -7.54 11.81 22.76
N MET A 61 -7.68 11.62 24.08
CA MET A 61 -7.72 10.29 24.69
C MET A 61 -8.94 9.47 24.28
N LEU A 62 -10.10 10.10 24.04
CA LEU A 62 -11.28 9.40 23.49
C LEU A 62 -11.03 8.92 22.06
N SER A 63 -10.46 9.77 21.21
CA SER A 63 -10.08 9.42 19.84
C SER A 63 -9.00 8.33 19.82
N TYR A 64 -8.03 8.43 20.73
CA TYR A 64 -6.98 7.44 20.92
C TYR A 64 -7.55 6.08 21.32
N LYS A 65 -8.49 6.04 22.27
CA LYS A 65 -9.19 4.82 22.68
C LYS A 65 -9.92 4.18 21.51
N ALA A 66 -10.58 4.98 20.66
CA ALA A 66 -11.26 4.47 19.47
C ALA A 66 -10.27 3.82 18.49
N LEU A 67 -9.15 4.50 18.20
CA LEU A 67 -8.08 3.98 17.34
C LEU A 67 -7.50 2.66 17.87
N VAL A 68 -7.18 2.59 19.17
CA VAL A 68 -6.62 1.38 19.79
C VAL A 68 -7.60 0.21 19.70
N ASN A 69 -8.88 0.45 20.03
CA ASN A 69 -9.91 -0.58 19.94
C ASN A 69 -10.10 -1.09 18.51
N GLU A 70 -10.04 -0.20 17.53
CA GLU A 70 -10.11 -0.56 16.11
C GLU A 70 -8.93 -1.45 15.72
N LYS A 71 -7.70 -1.01 15.97
CA LYS A 71 -6.48 -1.75 15.62
C LYS A 71 -6.41 -3.12 16.30
N ILE A 72 -6.84 -3.23 17.56
CA ILE A 72 -6.89 -4.51 18.29
C ILE A 72 -7.93 -5.45 17.67
N LYS A 73 -9.13 -4.95 17.34
CA LYS A 73 -10.17 -5.78 16.70
C LYS A 73 -9.73 -6.30 15.33
N VAL A 74 -9.08 -5.44 14.54
CA VAL A 74 -8.50 -5.82 13.26
C VAL A 74 -7.43 -6.89 13.44
N ALA A 75 -6.50 -6.68 14.37
CA ALA A 75 -5.43 -7.65 14.62
C ALA A 75 -5.97 -8.99 15.12
N ALA A 76 -7.00 -8.99 15.96
CA ALA A 76 -7.62 -10.22 16.45
C ALA A 76 -8.19 -11.11 15.32
N GLN A 77 -8.53 -10.52 14.18
CA GLN A 77 -9.05 -11.20 12.99
C GLN A 77 -8.00 -11.38 11.89
N ALA A 78 -6.77 -10.90 12.11
CA ALA A 78 -5.75 -10.88 11.08
C ALA A 78 -5.23 -12.29 10.77
N ASN A 79 -5.09 -12.58 9.48
CA ASN A 79 -4.50 -13.83 9.01
C ASN A 79 -2.97 -13.73 9.08
N VAL A 80 -2.40 -14.02 10.24
CA VAL A 80 -0.93 -14.04 10.44
C VAL A 80 -0.23 -15.13 9.62
N GLY A 81 -0.97 -16.14 9.14
CA GLY A 81 -0.46 -17.18 8.25
C GLY A 81 -0.29 -16.71 6.79
N ALA A 82 -1.01 -15.66 6.38
CA ALA A 82 -0.95 -15.11 5.03
C ALA A 82 0.47 -14.64 4.62
N GLN A 83 1.26 -14.18 5.59
CA GLN A 83 2.63 -13.71 5.39
C GLN A 83 3.61 -14.84 5.03
N SER A 84 3.22 -16.12 5.18
CA SER A 84 4.07 -17.27 4.89
C SER A 84 3.93 -17.83 3.47
N ALA A 85 3.11 -17.20 2.60
CA ALA A 85 2.74 -17.78 1.31
C ALA A 85 3.61 -17.31 0.12
N ALA A 86 4.47 -18.24 -0.30
CA ALA A 86 5.09 -18.45 -1.62
C ALA A 86 6.25 -17.52 -2.09
N PRO A 87 7.29 -18.10 -2.73
CA PRO A 87 8.42 -17.36 -3.27
C PRO A 87 7.96 -16.40 -4.38
N SER A 88 8.39 -15.14 -4.29
CA SER A 88 8.36 -14.21 -5.40
C SER A 88 9.30 -14.74 -6.49
N HIS A 89 8.74 -15.19 -7.62
CA HIS A 89 9.53 -15.42 -8.81
C HIS A 89 9.96 -14.06 -9.37
N ASN A 90 11.26 -13.78 -9.39
CA ASN A 90 11.79 -12.60 -10.05
C ASN A 90 11.49 -12.70 -11.54
N ILE A 91 10.68 -11.78 -12.04
CA ILE A 91 10.32 -11.75 -13.46
C ILE A 91 11.39 -10.94 -14.18
N SER A 92 12.08 -11.57 -15.14
CA SER A 92 13.05 -10.90 -16.00
C SER A 92 12.46 -10.68 -17.40
N GLY A 93 12.80 -9.55 -18.03
CA GLY A 93 12.41 -9.24 -19.39
C GLY A 93 12.05 -7.77 -19.61
N GLN A 94 12.21 -7.29 -20.85
CA GLN A 94 11.70 -5.97 -21.25
C GLN A 94 10.18 -6.06 -21.44
N VAL A 95 9.45 -5.14 -20.81
CA VAL A 95 7.98 -5.08 -20.89
C VAL A 95 7.61 -3.88 -21.78
N ALA A 96 7.31 -4.14 -23.05
CA ALA A 96 6.68 -3.14 -23.91
C ALA A 96 5.18 -3.09 -23.58
N SER A 97 4.67 -1.90 -23.26
CA SER A 97 3.29 -1.73 -22.78
C SER A 97 2.67 -0.43 -23.29
N ASP A 98 1.39 -0.49 -23.62
CA ASP A 98 0.57 0.68 -23.95
C ASP A 98 -0.02 1.35 -22.70
N TYR A 99 0.14 0.75 -21.52
CA TYR A 99 -0.23 1.34 -20.25
C TYR A 99 0.69 2.52 -19.91
N GLN A 100 0.10 3.56 -19.33
CA GLN A 100 0.81 4.77 -18.94
C GLN A 100 1.11 4.83 -17.44
N LEU A 101 0.41 4.05 -16.62
CA LEU A 101 0.49 4.13 -15.16
C LEU A 101 0.04 2.82 -14.49
N ILE A 102 0.69 2.46 -13.39
CA ILE A 102 0.24 1.43 -12.45
C ILE A 102 -0.07 2.10 -11.11
N ALA A 103 -1.20 1.76 -10.49
CA ALA A 103 -1.64 2.35 -9.23
C ALA A 103 -1.81 1.27 -8.16
N ILE A 104 -1.26 1.47 -6.96
CA ILE A 104 -1.34 0.50 -5.86
C ILE A 104 -1.89 1.18 -4.59
N GLY A 105 -2.99 0.66 -4.06
CA GLY A 105 -3.58 1.08 -2.80
C GLY A 105 -3.45 0.00 -1.72
N SER A 106 -3.11 0.38 -0.48
CA SER A 106 -2.95 -0.58 0.62
C SER A 106 -3.06 0.07 2.02
N SER A 107 -3.28 -0.75 3.05
CA SER A 107 -3.36 -0.29 4.44
C SER A 107 -2.73 -1.31 5.41
N THR A 108 -3.46 -1.85 6.38
CA THR A 108 -2.96 -2.88 7.32
C THR A 108 -2.43 -4.12 6.59
N GLY A 109 -1.18 -4.51 6.88
CA GLY A 109 -0.43 -5.54 6.15
C GLY A 109 0.14 -5.08 4.79
N GLY A 110 -0.17 -3.85 4.37
CA GLY A 110 0.17 -3.30 3.07
C GLY A 110 1.66 -3.08 2.85
N THR A 111 2.42 -2.76 3.92
CA THR A 111 3.87 -2.52 3.79
C THR A 111 4.62 -3.73 3.25
N GLU A 112 4.31 -4.93 3.74
CA GLU A 112 4.94 -6.16 3.23
C GLU A 112 4.31 -6.60 1.91
N ALA A 113 3.00 -6.39 1.72
CA ALA A 113 2.33 -6.73 0.47
C ALA A 113 2.87 -5.91 -0.72
N VAL A 114 3.01 -4.59 -0.57
CA VAL A 114 3.60 -3.71 -1.57
C VAL A 114 5.05 -4.11 -1.85
N LYS A 115 5.84 -4.38 -0.81
CA LYS A 115 7.22 -4.85 -0.96
C LYS A 115 7.31 -6.15 -1.76
N GLN A 116 6.50 -7.16 -1.44
CA GLN A 116 6.47 -8.43 -2.16
C GLN A 116 6.11 -8.26 -3.64
N VAL A 117 5.17 -7.36 -3.94
CA VAL A 117 4.82 -7.02 -5.33
C VAL A 117 5.99 -6.33 -6.02
N LEU A 118 6.51 -5.23 -5.47
CA LEU A 118 7.56 -4.44 -6.13
C LEU A 118 8.88 -5.20 -6.30
N SER A 119 9.28 -6.03 -5.32
CA SER A 119 10.52 -6.80 -5.39
C SER A 119 10.51 -7.85 -6.50
N ALA A 120 9.32 -8.31 -6.91
CA ALA A 120 9.13 -9.29 -7.96
C ALA A 120 9.03 -8.66 -9.37
N LEU A 121 8.82 -7.34 -9.45
CA LEU A 121 8.65 -6.62 -10.71
C LEU A 121 9.99 -6.33 -11.40
N PRO A 122 10.06 -6.42 -12.76
CA PRO A 122 11.26 -6.01 -13.50
C PRO A 122 11.43 -4.49 -13.50
N ALA A 123 12.62 -4.03 -13.89
CA ALA A 123 12.86 -2.62 -14.18
C ALA A 123 12.18 -2.17 -15.49
N GLY A 124 12.09 -0.85 -15.71
CA GLY A 124 11.61 -0.28 -16.99
C GLY A 124 10.10 -0.35 -17.21
N LEU A 125 9.32 -0.52 -16.14
CA LEU A 125 7.85 -0.50 -16.16
C LEU A 125 7.30 0.93 -16.32
N PRO A 126 6.02 1.09 -16.71
CA PRO A 126 5.30 2.35 -16.53
C PRO A 126 5.42 2.87 -15.09
N PRO A 127 5.35 4.19 -14.86
CA PRO A 127 5.42 4.75 -13.52
C PRO A 127 4.37 4.10 -12.60
N ILE A 128 4.79 3.79 -11.38
CA ILE A 128 3.94 3.22 -10.34
C ILE A 128 3.61 4.30 -9.33
N VAL A 129 2.35 4.50 -8.98
CA VAL A 129 1.94 5.42 -7.90
C VAL A 129 1.27 4.63 -6.80
N MET A 130 1.59 4.97 -5.55
CA MET A 130 1.23 4.15 -4.41
C MET A 130 0.68 5.02 -3.29
N THR A 131 -0.47 4.60 -2.75
CA THR A 131 -0.98 5.13 -1.49
C THR A 131 -1.02 4.02 -0.45
N GLN A 132 -0.28 4.23 0.63
CA GLN A 132 -0.27 3.37 1.81
C GLN A 132 -0.78 4.20 2.99
N HIS A 133 -1.78 3.70 3.71
CA HIS A 133 -2.21 4.33 4.97
C HIS A 133 -1.14 4.13 6.03
N ILE A 134 -0.28 5.13 6.19
CA ILE A 134 0.80 5.16 7.18
C ILE A 134 1.11 6.62 7.52
N SER A 135 1.50 6.91 8.75
CA SER A 135 1.84 8.27 9.17
C SER A 135 3.06 8.82 8.41
N ALA A 136 3.07 10.14 8.19
CA ALA A 136 4.15 10.86 7.50
C ALA A 136 5.55 10.63 8.09
N LEU A 137 5.67 10.30 9.38
CA LEU A 137 6.97 9.98 9.98
C LEU A 137 7.59 8.68 9.46
N PHE A 138 6.80 7.81 8.83
CA PHE A 138 7.25 6.49 8.37
C PHE A 138 7.39 6.41 6.85
N THR A 139 6.75 7.30 6.09
CA THR A 139 6.77 7.26 4.62
C THR A 139 8.17 7.39 4.01
N PRO A 140 9.11 8.23 4.52
CA PRO A 140 10.47 8.27 3.98
C PRO A 140 11.22 6.95 4.19
N SER A 141 11.12 6.37 5.39
CA SER A 141 11.78 5.09 5.71
C SER A 141 11.16 3.92 4.95
N LEU A 142 9.85 3.94 4.71
CA LEU A 142 9.17 2.95 3.88
C LEU A 142 9.63 3.04 2.43
N ALA A 143 9.63 4.25 1.83
CA ALA A 143 10.10 4.46 0.46
C ALA A 143 11.54 3.95 0.27
N LYS A 144 12.43 4.26 1.22
CA LYS A 144 13.81 3.76 1.20
C LYS A 144 13.88 2.22 1.19
N ARG A 145 13.13 1.55 2.06
CA ARG A 145 13.14 0.08 2.16
C ARG A 145 12.59 -0.59 0.90
N LEU A 146 11.54 -0.01 0.31
CA LEU A 146 11.00 -0.47 -0.96
C LEU A 146 12.04 -0.30 -2.07
N ASN A 147 12.75 0.84 -2.12
CA ASN A 147 13.82 1.08 -3.09
C ASN A 147 14.98 0.09 -2.94
N ASP A 148 15.41 -0.18 -1.71
CA ASP A 148 16.53 -1.11 -1.44
C ASP A 148 16.22 -2.57 -1.82
N SER A 149 14.93 -2.91 -2.02
CA SER A 149 14.47 -4.28 -2.30
C SER A 149 13.82 -4.47 -3.68
N SER A 150 13.85 -3.44 -4.54
CA SER A 150 13.16 -3.45 -5.84
C SER A 150 14.09 -3.08 -6.99
N ALA A 151 13.80 -3.59 -8.19
CA ALA A 151 14.46 -3.14 -9.41
C ALA A 151 13.90 -1.80 -9.94
N VAL A 152 12.71 -1.43 -9.48
CA VAL A 152 12.06 -0.15 -9.72
C VAL A 152 12.61 0.89 -8.74
N HIS A 153 12.91 2.10 -9.21
CA HIS A 153 13.39 3.18 -8.35
C HIS A 153 12.23 3.74 -7.53
N VAL A 154 12.25 3.56 -6.21
CA VAL A 154 11.15 3.98 -5.33
C VAL A 154 11.51 5.27 -4.59
N GLN A 155 10.59 6.24 -4.60
CA GLN A 155 10.73 7.49 -3.86
C GLN A 155 9.40 7.97 -3.29
N GLU A 156 9.47 8.75 -2.21
CA GLU A 156 8.33 9.52 -1.72
C GLU A 156 8.12 10.78 -2.58
N VAL A 157 6.86 11.16 -2.81
CA VAL A 157 6.54 12.44 -3.46
C VAL A 157 6.75 13.57 -2.47
N THR A 158 7.77 14.40 -2.71
CA THR A 158 8.16 15.51 -1.82
C THR A 158 7.93 16.89 -2.44
N GLN A 159 7.77 16.97 -3.76
CA GLN A 159 7.52 18.21 -4.47
C GLN A 159 6.03 18.36 -4.79
N GLN A 160 5.54 19.59 -4.76
CA GLN A 160 4.15 19.92 -5.07
C GLN A 160 3.70 19.33 -6.42
N ILE A 161 4.59 19.30 -7.40
CA ILE A 161 4.38 18.70 -8.72
C ILE A 161 5.62 17.86 -9.05
N THR A 162 5.43 16.57 -9.28
CA THR A 162 6.50 15.63 -9.59
C THR A 162 6.22 14.94 -10.94
N PRO A 163 7.11 15.03 -11.94
CA PRO A 163 6.93 14.30 -13.19
C PRO A 163 7.03 12.78 -12.94
N LEU A 164 6.13 12.02 -13.57
CA LEU A 164 6.12 10.56 -13.47
C LEU A 164 6.96 9.95 -14.59
N GLU A 165 7.99 9.20 -14.20
CA GLU A 165 8.99 8.64 -15.11
C GLU A 165 8.91 7.11 -15.16
N MET A 166 9.24 6.55 -16.33
CA MET A 166 9.34 5.11 -16.53
C MET A 166 10.40 4.51 -15.59
N GLY A 167 10.11 3.36 -15.01
CA GLY A 167 11.00 2.66 -14.08
C GLY A 167 11.01 3.23 -12.66
N CYS A 168 10.14 4.21 -12.37
CA CYS A 168 10.02 4.82 -11.04
C CYS A 168 8.69 4.46 -10.35
N ALA A 169 8.72 4.35 -9.03
CA ALA A 169 7.56 4.20 -8.16
C ALA A 169 7.50 5.35 -7.15
N TYR A 170 6.30 5.90 -6.95
CA TYR A 170 6.07 7.12 -6.20
C TYR A 170 5.10 6.83 -5.04
N LEU A 171 5.58 6.97 -3.81
CA LEU A 171 4.80 6.80 -2.60
C LEU A 171 4.19 8.14 -2.16
N ALA A 172 2.89 8.16 -1.90
CA ALA A 172 2.21 9.30 -1.29
C ALA A 172 2.80 9.59 0.11
N PRO A 173 3.07 10.87 0.47
CA PRO A 173 3.46 11.21 1.83
C PRO A 173 2.30 10.95 2.80
N GLY A 174 2.62 10.65 4.05
CA GLY A 174 1.66 10.14 5.02
C GLY A 174 0.67 11.16 5.59
N ASP A 175 0.67 12.40 5.12
CA ASP A 175 -0.18 13.52 5.56
C ASP A 175 -0.75 14.35 4.40
N GLN A 176 -0.49 13.98 3.14
CA GLN A 176 -1.07 14.63 1.96
C GLN A 176 -1.57 13.61 0.96
N HIS A 177 -2.62 13.95 0.22
CA HIS A 177 -3.05 13.11 -0.89
C HIS A 177 -2.10 13.27 -2.08
N ILE A 178 -2.04 12.24 -2.93
CA ILE A 178 -1.51 12.38 -4.28
C ILE A 178 -2.67 12.33 -5.28
N VAL A 179 -2.65 13.25 -6.24
CA VAL A 179 -3.54 13.24 -7.40
C VAL A 179 -2.71 13.18 -8.67
N ILE A 180 -3.18 12.41 -9.65
CA ILE A 180 -2.49 12.25 -10.93
C ILE A 180 -3.16 13.15 -11.96
N VAL A 181 -2.34 13.96 -12.63
CA VAL A 181 -2.80 14.86 -13.67
C VAL A 181 -2.02 14.66 -14.96
N LYS A 182 -2.65 15.00 -16.09
CA LYS A 182 -2.03 14.94 -17.41
C LYS A 182 -1.91 16.34 -17.99
N ARG A 183 -0.68 16.78 -18.26
CA ARG A 183 -0.38 18.11 -18.84
C ARG A 183 0.47 17.92 -20.10
N SER A 184 0.00 18.43 -21.23
CA SER A 184 0.69 18.32 -22.53
C SER A 184 1.16 16.90 -22.86
N GLY A 185 0.32 15.89 -22.55
CA GLY A 185 0.59 14.48 -22.81
C GLY A 185 1.47 13.77 -21.77
N LYS A 186 2.05 14.50 -20.80
CA LYS A 186 2.88 13.94 -19.71
C LYS A 186 2.09 13.82 -18.42
N LEU A 187 2.43 12.83 -17.59
CA LEU A 187 1.80 12.60 -16.29
C LEU A 187 2.63 13.21 -15.16
N TYR A 188 1.92 13.74 -14.17
CA TYR A 188 2.49 14.31 -12.95
C TYR A 188 1.72 13.80 -11.74
N ALA A 189 2.42 13.53 -10.64
CA ALA A 189 1.81 13.45 -9.32
C ALA A 189 1.84 14.84 -8.69
N GLU A 190 0.70 15.26 -8.16
CA GLU A 190 0.57 16.52 -7.42
C GLU A 190 0.12 16.24 -5.99
N LEU A 191 0.70 16.98 -5.05
CA LEU A 191 0.32 16.92 -3.66
C LEU A 191 -0.97 17.70 -3.45
N ASP A 192 -1.93 17.09 -2.78
CA ASP A 192 -3.24 17.69 -2.52
C ASP A 192 -3.54 17.67 -1.02
N ASP A 193 -3.71 18.87 -0.47
CA ASP A 193 -3.90 19.10 0.96
C ASP A 193 -5.37 19.17 1.38
N ARG A 194 -6.31 18.70 0.53
CA ARG A 194 -7.73 18.62 0.90
C ARG A 194 -7.97 17.82 2.19
N PRO A 195 -9.13 17.99 2.85
CA PRO A 195 -9.49 17.21 4.03
C PRO A 195 -9.50 15.70 3.76
N ALA A 196 -9.30 14.92 4.83
CA ALA A 196 -9.25 13.46 4.74
C ALA A 196 -10.51 12.86 4.12
N VAL A 197 -10.32 11.89 3.22
CA VAL A 197 -11.38 11.11 2.57
C VAL A 197 -11.38 9.72 3.18
N ASN A 198 -12.56 9.19 3.50
CA ASN A 198 -12.70 7.94 4.26
C ASN A 198 -11.89 7.91 5.58
N ARG A 199 -11.68 9.08 6.21
CA ARG A 199 -10.84 9.29 7.42
C ARG A 199 -9.34 9.08 7.20
N HIS A 200 -8.89 9.01 5.94
CA HIS A 200 -7.49 8.80 5.60
C HIS A 200 -6.94 9.97 4.79
N LYS A 201 -5.68 10.28 5.05
CA LYS A 201 -4.83 11.22 4.31
C LYS A 201 -3.40 10.70 4.48
N PRO A 202 -2.80 10.07 3.45
CA PRO A 202 -3.30 9.92 2.08
C PRO A 202 -4.49 8.95 1.98
N SER A 203 -5.29 9.09 0.92
CA SER A 203 -6.46 8.24 0.63
C SER A 203 -6.30 7.59 -0.74
N VAL A 204 -6.61 6.30 -0.81
CA VAL A 204 -6.55 5.51 -2.03
C VAL A 204 -7.65 5.93 -3.01
N ASP A 205 -8.87 6.23 -2.54
CA ASP A 205 -9.95 6.72 -3.41
C ASP A 205 -9.53 8.00 -4.15
N VAL A 206 -8.92 8.96 -3.44
CA VAL A 206 -8.44 10.21 -4.06
C VAL A 206 -7.43 9.96 -5.18
N MET A 207 -6.47 9.06 -4.94
CA MET A 207 -5.48 8.66 -5.95
C MET A 207 -6.18 7.99 -7.15
N PHE A 208 -7.00 6.97 -6.92
CA PHE A 208 -7.65 6.21 -7.98
C PHE A 208 -8.65 7.04 -8.79
N ASP A 209 -9.44 7.92 -8.16
CA ASP A 209 -10.38 8.81 -8.84
C ASP A 209 -9.65 9.75 -9.81
N SER A 210 -8.53 10.32 -9.38
CA SER A 210 -7.73 11.20 -10.25
C SER A 210 -7.12 10.46 -11.45
N ILE A 211 -6.78 9.18 -11.27
CA ILE A 211 -6.25 8.30 -12.33
C ILE A 211 -7.33 7.91 -13.32
N ALA A 212 -8.53 7.59 -12.82
CA ALA A 212 -9.69 7.30 -13.66
C ALA A 212 -9.98 8.48 -14.61
N GLN A 213 -9.88 9.71 -14.11
CA GLN A 213 -10.13 10.92 -14.88
C GLN A 213 -8.99 11.29 -15.86
N SER A 214 -7.73 11.13 -15.45
CA SER A 214 -6.58 11.62 -16.22
C SER A 214 -5.94 10.58 -17.16
N VAL A 215 -6.05 9.29 -16.82
CA VAL A 215 -5.41 8.18 -17.55
C VAL A 215 -6.42 7.25 -18.19
N GLY A 216 -7.56 7.00 -17.53
CA GLY A 216 -8.63 6.12 -18.03
C GLY A 216 -8.14 4.69 -18.29
N ASN A 217 -8.49 4.12 -19.44
CA ASN A 217 -8.21 2.73 -19.81
C ASN A 217 -6.72 2.36 -19.96
N LYS A 218 -5.80 3.33 -19.90
CA LYS A 218 -4.35 3.09 -19.94
C LYS A 218 -3.74 2.93 -18.55
N ALA A 219 -4.54 2.80 -17.51
CA ALA A 219 -4.10 2.55 -16.14
C ALA A 219 -4.35 1.10 -15.71
N LEU A 220 -3.47 0.60 -14.84
CA LEU A 220 -3.67 -0.64 -14.11
C LEU A 220 -3.87 -0.31 -12.63
N GLY A 221 -5.00 -0.69 -12.04
CA GLY A 221 -5.33 -0.41 -10.62
C GLY A 221 -5.25 -1.65 -9.74
N ILE A 222 -4.56 -1.58 -8.61
CA ILE A 222 -4.32 -2.73 -7.71
C ILE A 222 -4.68 -2.34 -6.28
N LEU A 223 -5.55 -3.11 -5.63
CA LEU A 223 -5.96 -2.89 -4.24
C LEU A 223 -5.55 -4.09 -3.38
N LEU A 224 -4.65 -3.85 -2.45
CA LEU A 224 -4.06 -4.85 -1.57
C LEU A 224 -4.74 -4.85 -0.19
N THR A 225 -4.29 -5.77 0.65
CA THR A 225 -4.70 -5.94 2.05
C THR A 225 -4.83 -4.61 2.78
N GLY A 226 -5.86 -4.54 3.61
CA GLY A 226 -6.16 -3.35 4.38
C GLY A 226 -7.53 -3.37 5.01
N MET A 227 -7.68 -2.60 6.08
CA MET A 227 -8.97 -2.42 6.75
C MET A 227 -9.82 -1.38 6.00
N GLY A 228 -11.14 -1.58 6.04
CA GLY A 228 -12.10 -0.57 5.62
C GLY A 228 -12.46 -0.69 4.16
N GLN A 229 -12.73 0.43 3.52
CA GLN A 229 -13.29 0.48 2.17
C GLN A 229 -12.59 1.51 1.26
N ASP A 230 -11.55 2.18 1.74
CA ASP A 230 -10.87 3.19 0.94
C ASP A 230 -10.21 2.55 -0.28
N GLY A 231 -10.30 3.21 -1.42
CA GLY A 231 -9.87 2.68 -2.72
C GLY A 231 -10.93 1.85 -3.44
N ALA A 232 -12.00 1.39 -2.77
CA ALA A 232 -13.02 0.57 -3.43
C ALA A 232 -13.85 1.37 -4.44
N LYS A 233 -14.22 2.60 -4.11
CA LYS A 233 -14.99 3.47 -5.02
C LYS A 233 -14.12 4.02 -6.13
N GLY A 234 -12.90 4.44 -5.82
CA GLY A 234 -11.95 4.91 -6.82
C GLY A 234 -11.53 3.79 -7.78
N MET A 235 -11.37 2.56 -7.28
CA MET A 235 -11.10 1.42 -8.16
C MET A 235 -12.30 1.13 -9.07
N LEU A 236 -13.54 1.28 -8.57
CA LEU A 236 -14.74 1.15 -9.41
C LEU A 236 -14.75 2.23 -10.49
N ALA A 237 -14.42 3.48 -10.15
CA ALA A 237 -14.31 4.56 -11.12
C ALA A 237 -13.25 4.26 -12.18
N MET A 238 -12.07 3.76 -11.79
CA MET A 238 -11.04 3.30 -12.72
C MET A 238 -11.59 2.21 -13.66
N HIS A 239 -12.24 1.18 -13.09
CA HIS A 239 -12.81 0.07 -13.85
C HIS A 239 -13.87 0.53 -14.86
N GLN A 240 -14.76 1.44 -14.46
CA GLN A 240 -15.78 2.03 -15.32
C GLN A 240 -15.19 2.86 -16.47
N GLN A 241 -14.00 3.43 -16.30
CA GLN A 241 -13.23 4.11 -17.36
C GLN A 241 -12.41 3.15 -18.22
N GLY A 242 -12.60 1.84 -18.06
CA GLY A 242 -11.95 0.80 -18.83
C GLY A 242 -10.53 0.44 -18.36
N ALA A 243 -10.11 0.93 -17.19
CA ALA A 243 -8.85 0.49 -16.60
C ALA A 243 -8.95 -0.97 -16.17
N VAL A 244 -7.86 -1.72 -16.31
CA VAL A 244 -7.78 -3.09 -15.79
C VAL A 244 -7.47 -3.01 -14.30
N THR A 245 -8.23 -3.75 -13.49
CA THR A 245 -8.15 -3.67 -12.03
C THR A 245 -7.99 -5.05 -11.39
N ALA A 246 -7.22 -5.15 -10.32
CA ALA A 246 -7.11 -6.35 -9.52
C ALA A 246 -7.17 -6.08 -8.01
N ALA A 247 -7.82 -7.00 -7.31
CA ALA A 247 -7.87 -7.03 -5.85
C ALA A 247 -7.11 -8.24 -5.31
N GLN A 248 -6.45 -8.07 -4.16
CA GLN A 248 -5.82 -9.18 -3.43
C GLN A 248 -6.89 -10.13 -2.89
N ASP A 249 -6.64 -11.44 -2.99
CA ASP A 249 -7.55 -12.46 -2.47
C ASP A 249 -7.58 -12.51 -0.93
N GLU A 250 -8.58 -13.20 -0.38
CA GLU A 250 -8.75 -13.36 1.06
C GLU A 250 -7.60 -14.18 1.67
N GLN A 251 -7.21 -15.27 1.02
CA GLN A 251 -6.25 -16.23 1.56
C GLN A 251 -4.87 -15.60 1.81
N SER A 252 -4.42 -14.70 0.93
CA SER A 252 -3.13 -14.02 1.07
C SER A 252 -3.22 -12.66 1.77
N SER A 253 -4.41 -12.15 2.09
CA SER A 253 -4.58 -10.86 2.79
C SER A 253 -4.38 -11.02 4.30
N VAL A 254 -3.59 -10.14 4.91
CA VAL A 254 -3.51 -10.04 6.38
C VAL A 254 -4.84 -9.54 6.94
N VAL A 255 -5.43 -8.54 6.27
CA VAL A 255 -6.76 -7.99 6.56
C VAL A 255 -7.53 -7.86 5.24
N TRP A 256 -8.60 -8.63 5.10
CA TRP A 256 -9.41 -8.66 3.89
C TRP A 256 -10.61 -7.70 3.98
N GLY A 257 -10.33 -6.41 4.16
CA GLY A 257 -11.33 -5.33 4.19
C GLY A 257 -11.44 -4.62 2.85
N MET A 258 -10.43 -3.82 2.51
CA MET A 258 -10.38 -3.01 1.29
C MET A 258 -10.58 -3.86 0.01
N PRO A 259 -9.87 -4.99 -0.19
CA PRO A 259 -10.09 -5.82 -1.36
C PRO A 259 -11.51 -6.42 -1.42
N ARG A 260 -12.05 -6.87 -0.29
CA ARG A 260 -13.41 -7.43 -0.20
C ARG A 260 -14.46 -6.43 -0.69
N VAL A 261 -14.41 -5.19 -0.18
CA VAL A 261 -15.39 -4.16 -0.56
C VAL A 261 -15.25 -3.80 -2.04
N ALA A 262 -14.03 -3.72 -2.58
CA ALA A 262 -13.85 -3.48 -4.02
C ALA A 262 -14.44 -4.61 -4.88
N ILE A 263 -14.27 -5.86 -4.47
CA ILE A 263 -14.86 -7.03 -5.17
C ILE A 263 -16.39 -6.98 -5.10
N GLU A 264 -16.96 -6.72 -3.93
CA GLU A 264 -18.42 -6.61 -3.74
C GLU A 264 -19.05 -5.50 -4.58
N LEU A 265 -18.31 -4.41 -4.83
CA LEU A 265 -18.73 -3.32 -5.71
C LEU A 265 -18.56 -3.61 -7.21
N GLY A 266 -18.00 -4.77 -7.59
CA GLY A 266 -17.69 -5.09 -8.98
C GLY A 266 -16.52 -4.25 -9.54
N ALA A 267 -15.65 -3.73 -8.67
CA ALA A 267 -14.54 -2.87 -9.05
C ALA A 267 -13.32 -3.64 -9.59
N ALA A 268 -13.21 -4.94 -9.28
CA ALA A 268 -12.05 -5.76 -9.61
C ALA A 268 -12.30 -6.61 -10.87
N SER A 269 -11.48 -6.40 -11.91
CA SER A 269 -11.47 -7.24 -13.12
C SER A 269 -10.87 -8.63 -12.85
N ALA A 270 -10.03 -8.73 -11.83
CA ALA A 270 -9.43 -9.98 -11.38
C ALA A 270 -9.24 -9.99 -9.86
N VAL A 271 -9.30 -11.19 -9.27
CA VAL A 271 -8.88 -11.43 -7.88
C VAL A 271 -7.66 -12.33 -7.92
N LYS A 272 -6.59 -11.94 -7.24
CA LYS A 272 -5.29 -12.64 -7.32
C LYS A 272 -4.67 -12.85 -5.93
N PRO A 273 -4.09 -14.04 -5.68
CA PRO A 273 -3.17 -14.22 -4.56
C PRO A 273 -2.01 -13.24 -4.66
N LEU A 274 -1.50 -12.76 -3.52
CA LEU A 274 -0.41 -11.78 -3.45
C LEU A 274 0.82 -12.20 -4.25
N GLY A 275 1.25 -13.46 -4.12
CA GLY A 275 2.39 -14.01 -4.86
C GLY A 275 2.20 -14.08 -6.39
N LEU A 276 0.96 -14.00 -6.87
CA LEU A 276 0.62 -13.95 -8.29
C LEU A 276 0.31 -12.54 -8.80
N MET A 277 0.32 -11.53 -7.92
CA MET A 277 0.01 -10.16 -8.31
C MET A 277 1.06 -9.58 -9.26
N ALA A 278 2.35 -9.69 -8.94
CA ALA A 278 3.42 -9.22 -9.84
C ALA A 278 3.45 -9.98 -11.19
N PRO A 279 3.36 -11.33 -11.23
CA PRO A 279 3.17 -12.06 -12.49
C PRO A 279 1.99 -11.57 -13.31
N TRP A 280 0.85 -11.33 -12.66
CA TRP A 280 -0.34 -10.82 -13.33
C TRP A 280 -0.15 -9.40 -13.88
N ILE A 281 0.51 -8.50 -13.14
CA ILE A 281 0.85 -7.15 -13.62
C ILE A 281 1.64 -7.24 -14.92
N VAL A 282 2.73 -8.03 -14.94
CA VAL A 282 3.57 -8.18 -16.13
C VAL A 282 2.78 -8.77 -17.29
N GLU A 283 1.93 -9.77 -17.04
CA GLU A 283 1.05 -10.36 -18.04
C GLU A 283 0.10 -9.32 -18.66
N GLN A 284 -0.48 -8.42 -17.84
CA GLN A 284 -1.36 -7.36 -18.36
C GLN A 284 -0.60 -6.34 -19.19
N LEU A 285 0.61 -5.96 -18.77
CA LEU A 285 1.42 -4.99 -19.50
C LEU A 285 1.86 -5.51 -20.87
N GLN A 286 2.04 -6.83 -21.01
CA GLN A 286 2.36 -7.46 -22.30
C GLN A 286 1.14 -7.59 -23.22
N LYS A 287 -0.08 -7.52 -22.68
CA LYS A 287 -1.31 -7.53 -23.47
C LYS A 287 -1.55 -6.15 -24.04
N ARG A 288 -1.71 -6.06 -25.37
CA ARG A 288 -2.23 -4.84 -25.99
C ARG A 288 -3.65 -4.59 -25.49
N PRO A 289 -4.00 -3.38 -25.01
CA PRO A 289 -5.36 -3.06 -24.65
C PRO A 289 -6.25 -3.27 -25.87
N LYS A 290 -7.39 -3.95 -25.69
CA LYS A 290 -8.40 -4.07 -26.74
C LYS A 290 -8.87 -2.64 -27.06
N SER A 291 -8.51 -2.12 -28.23
CA SER A 291 -9.14 -0.91 -28.75
C SER A 291 -10.64 -1.18 -28.85
N LEU A 292 -11.45 -0.46 -28.09
CA LEU A 292 -12.89 -0.42 -28.28
C LEU A 292 -13.12 0.07 -29.72
N GLN A 293 -13.62 -0.83 -30.58
CA GLN A 293 -14.17 -0.49 -31.89
C GLN A 293 -15.56 0.10 -31.72
#